data_AF-A0A5M9WLR4-F1
#
_entry.id   AF-A0A5M9WLR4-F1
#
_cell.length_a   1.000
_cell.length_b   1.000
_cell.length_c   1.000
_cell.angle_alpha   90.00
_cell.angle_beta   90.00
_cell.angle_gamma   90.00
#
_symmetry.space_group_name_H-M   'P 1'
#
loop_
_entity.id
_entity.type
_entity.pdbx_description
1 polymer ?
#
loop_
_entity_poly.entity_id
_entity_poly.type
_entity_poly.pdbx_seq_one_letter_code
_entity_poly.pdbx_strand_id
1 'polypeptide(L)'
;MSEVEQVVEGQEEKTLDQTLNIGSTVKLAKGIEKTIQLGTIKLIREVRQHAKHLKGIRFSYAMGRDATEAEQIGDQEIPAFDFPAIEEAYKKAFNMIFVEGLTDEEYDKVDEEGIRKLDGVLDRFL
;
A
#
# COMPACT_ATOMS: atom_id res chain seq x y z
N MET A 1 42.77 20.10 4.53
CA MET A 1 41.63 20.59 3.73
C MET A 1 40.76 19.37 3.51
N SER A 2 39.85 19.19 4.44
CA SER A 2 39.31 17.88 4.83
C SER A 2 38.06 17.54 4.04
N GLU A 3 37.92 16.27 3.64
CA GLU A 3 36.83 15.64 2.87
C GLU A 3 35.43 15.70 3.53
N VAL A 4 35.23 16.58 4.52
CA VAL A 4 34.04 16.62 5.37
C VAL A 4 32.95 17.54 4.79
N GLU A 5 33.29 18.46 3.88
CA GLU A 5 32.33 19.43 3.33
C GLU A 5 31.46 18.90 2.18
N GLN A 6 31.86 17.82 1.48
CA GLN A 6 31.12 17.35 0.29
C GLN A 6 29.98 16.36 0.60
N VAL A 7 29.81 15.91 1.84
CA VAL A 7 28.75 14.95 2.20
C VAL A 7 27.44 15.65 2.59
N VAL A 8 27.48 16.95 2.86
CA VAL A 8 26.31 17.70 3.38
C VAL A 8 25.39 18.18 2.24
N GLU A 9 25.94 18.64 1.12
CA GLU A 9 25.12 19.16 0.00
C GLU A 9 24.27 18.08 -0.71
N GLY A 10 24.70 16.81 -0.70
CA GLY A 10 23.94 15.72 -1.32
C GLY A 10 22.76 15.18 -0.51
N GLN A 11 22.65 15.54 0.78
CA GLN A 11 21.55 15.10 1.66
C GLN A 11 20.42 16.12 1.77
N GLU A 12 20.70 17.42 1.60
CA GLU A 12 19.70 18.48 1.70
C GLU A 12 18.78 18.56 0.46
N GLU A 13 19.29 18.28 -0.75
CA GLU A 13 18.41 18.27 -1.95
C GLU A 13 17.40 17.11 -1.94
N LYS A 14 17.77 15.94 -1.40
CA LYS A 14 16.83 14.80 -1.27
C LYS A 14 15.69 15.07 -0.29
N THR A 15 15.93 15.87 0.74
CA THR A 15 14.93 16.15 1.78
C THR A 15 13.91 17.19 1.33
N LEU A 16 14.33 18.19 0.54
CA LEU A 16 13.45 19.23 -0.01
C LEU A 16 12.44 18.69 -1.04
N ASP A 17 12.87 17.80 -1.95
CA ASP A 17 11.99 17.17 -2.95
C ASP A 17 10.98 16.19 -2.33
N GLN A 18 11.34 15.60 -1.17
CA GLN A 18 10.46 14.71 -0.43
C GLN A 18 9.32 15.50 0.25
N THR A 19 9.58 16.68 0.82
CA THR A 19 8.54 17.47 1.51
C THR A 19 7.36 17.91 0.64
N LEU A 20 7.55 18.09 -0.68
CA LEU A 20 6.48 18.49 -1.61
C LEU A 20 5.59 17.33 -2.07
N ASN A 21 6.06 16.09 -1.93
CA ASN A 21 5.35 14.88 -2.34
C ASN A 21 4.81 14.08 -1.15
N ILE A 22 4.62 14.73 0.00
CA ILE A 22 4.07 14.11 1.21
C ILE A 22 2.64 14.58 1.40
N GLY A 23 1.72 13.62 1.47
CA GLY A 23 0.28 13.80 1.62
C GLY A 23 -0.19 13.68 3.07
N SER A 24 -1.45 13.27 3.23
CA SER A 24 -2.08 13.14 4.55
C SER A 24 -1.50 11.97 5.37
N THR A 25 -1.40 12.18 6.68
CA THR A 25 -1.05 11.11 7.63
C THR A 25 -2.31 10.32 7.99
N VAL A 26 -2.17 9.00 8.02
CA VAL A 26 -3.23 8.04 8.33
C VAL A 26 -2.84 7.25 9.57
N LYS A 27 -3.72 7.25 10.56
CA LYS A 27 -3.55 6.45 11.76
C LYS A 27 -4.14 5.05 11.56
N LEU A 28 -3.27 4.04 11.55
CA LEU A 28 -3.62 2.64 11.30
C LEU A 28 -3.85 1.84 12.59
N ALA A 29 -3.22 2.24 13.68
CA ALA A 29 -3.44 1.68 15.01
C ALA A 29 -2.95 2.64 16.09
N LYS A 30 -3.07 2.25 17.36
CA LYS A 30 -2.46 3.00 18.48
C LYS A 30 -0.94 3.01 18.34
N GLY A 31 -0.38 4.15 17.94
CA GLY A 31 1.06 4.34 17.76
C GLY A 31 1.58 3.98 16.37
N ILE A 32 0.70 3.61 15.44
CA ILE A 32 1.06 3.38 14.03
C ILE A 32 0.40 4.48 13.20
N GLU A 33 1.21 5.46 12.83
CA GLU A 33 0.82 6.58 11.97
C GLU A 33 1.68 6.53 10.72
N LYS A 34 1.04 6.46 9.55
CA LYS A 34 1.73 6.35 8.27
C LYS A 34 1.41 7.54 7.40
N THR A 35 2.45 8.13 6.84
CA THR A 35 2.29 9.29 5.95
C THR A 35 2.21 8.82 4.51
N ILE A 36 1.14 9.23 3.83
CA ILE A 36 0.93 8.91 2.42
C ILE A 36 1.92 9.72 1.58
N GLN A 37 2.61 9.06 0.67
CA GLN A 37 3.35 9.68 -0.41
C GLN A 37 2.34 10.13 -1.49
N LEU A 38 2.28 11.44 -1.75
CA LEU A 38 1.58 12.01 -2.90
C LEU A 38 2.31 11.52 -4.14
N GLY A 39 1.72 10.51 -4.78
CA GLY A 39 2.32 9.83 -5.91
C GLY A 39 2.44 10.74 -7.13
N THR A 40 3.61 10.71 -7.77
CA THR A 40 3.72 11.11 -9.18
C THR A 40 2.82 10.20 -10.03
N ILE A 41 2.46 10.62 -11.26
CA ILE A 41 1.66 9.81 -12.20
C ILE A 41 2.20 8.37 -12.35
N LYS A 42 3.52 8.19 -12.22
CA LYS A 42 4.20 6.89 -12.25
C LYS A 42 3.74 5.97 -11.10
N LEU A 43 3.67 6.48 -9.89
CA LEU A 43 3.25 5.73 -8.69
C LEU A 43 1.78 5.28 -8.81
N ILE A 44 0.90 6.18 -9.27
CA ILE A 44 -0.51 5.85 -9.54
C ILE A 44 -0.59 4.73 -10.58
N ARG A 45 0.23 4.78 -11.64
CA ARG A 45 0.25 3.77 -12.69
C ARG A 45 0.78 2.42 -12.20
N GLU A 46 1.81 2.40 -11.36
CA GLU A 46 2.35 1.18 -10.75
C GLU A 46 1.34 0.55 -9.79
N VAL A 47 0.72 1.34 -8.90
CA VAL A 47 -0.36 0.88 -8.02
C VAL A 47 -1.52 0.31 -8.84
N ARG A 48 -1.95 0.99 -9.92
CA ARG A 48 -2.99 0.48 -10.82
C ARG A 48 -2.59 -0.80 -11.56
N GLN A 49 -1.33 -0.96 -11.92
CA GLN A 49 -0.83 -2.19 -12.55
C GLN A 49 -0.88 -3.37 -11.59
N HIS A 50 -0.44 -3.17 -10.35
CA HIS A 50 -0.61 -4.16 -9.28
C HIS A 50 -2.09 -4.44 -9.02
N ALA A 51 -2.93 -3.40 -9.13
CA ALA A 51 -4.35 -3.51 -8.87
C ALA A 51 -5.16 -4.24 -9.94
N LYS A 52 -4.66 -4.36 -11.17
CA LYS A 52 -5.31 -5.19 -12.21
C LYS A 52 -5.48 -6.64 -11.77
N HIS A 53 -4.59 -7.14 -10.93
CA HIS A 53 -4.65 -8.51 -10.41
C HIS A 53 -5.66 -8.68 -9.27
N LEU A 54 -6.18 -7.59 -8.71
CA LEU A 54 -7.07 -7.61 -7.55
C LEU A 54 -8.52 -7.92 -7.93
N LYS A 55 -8.87 -7.98 -9.22
CA LYS A 55 -10.22 -8.31 -9.73
C LYS A 55 -11.37 -7.52 -9.05
N GLY A 56 -11.10 -6.31 -8.54
CA GLY A 56 -12.09 -5.49 -7.82
C GLY A 56 -12.40 -5.95 -6.38
N ILE A 57 -11.64 -6.92 -5.86
CA ILE A 57 -11.71 -7.37 -4.47
C ILE A 57 -11.07 -6.32 -3.58
N ARG A 58 -11.72 -5.91 -2.49
CA ARG A 58 -11.16 -4.98 -1.51
C ARG A 58 -10.08 -5.64 -0.65
N PHE A 59 -9.14 -4.85 -0.15
CA PHE A 59 -8.08 -5.34 0.73
C PHE A 59 -8.68 -5.93 2.02
N SER A 60 -9.64 -5.24 2.64
CA SER A 60 -10.35 -5.75 3.83
C SER A 60 -11.06 -7.09 3.61
N TYR A 61 -11.45 -7.41 2.37
CA TYR A 61 -12.08 -8.67 2.03
C TYR A 61 -11.07 -9.79 1.78
N ALA A 62 -9.91 -9.47 1.20
CA ALA A 62 -8.88 -10.45 0.87
C ALA A 62 -8.03 -10.87 2.08
N MET A 63 -7.87 -9.99 3.05
CA MET A 63 -7.00 -10.20 4.20
C MET A 63 -7.34 -11.50 4.97
N GLY A 64 -6.33 -12.35 5.17
CA GLY A 64 -6.42 -13.55 6.01
C GLY A 64 -7.27 -14.68 5.42
N ARG A 65 -7.61 -14.62 4.13
CA ARG A 65 -8.36 -15.67 3.44
C ARG A 65 -7.45 -16.61 2.67
N ASP A 66 -7.81 -17.88 2.68
CA ASP A 66 -7.17 -18.89 1.85
C ASP A 66 -7.61 -18.77 0.39
N ALA A 67 -6.79 -19.30 -0.52
CA ALA A 67 -7.15 -19.41 -1.92
C ALA A 67 -8.42 -20.25 -2.09
N THR A 68 -9.32 -19.81 -2.97
CA THR A 68 -10.54 -20.54 -3.31
C THR A 68 -10.43 -21.15 -4.69
N GLU A 69 -10.93 -22.37 -4.82
CA GLU A 69 -11.07 -23.04 -6.11
C GLU A 69 -12.23 -22.43 -6.92
N ALA A 70 -12.26 -22.73 -8.22
CA ALA A 70 -13.40 -22.35 -9.04
C ALA A 70 -14.60 -23.22 -8.65
N GLU A 71 -15.71 -22.58 -8.32
CA GLU A 71 -16.94 -23.27 -7.91
C GLU A 71 -18.06 -22.96 -8.88
N GLN A 72 -18.85 -23.99 -9.21
CA GLN A 72 -20.06 -23.84 -9.99
C GLN A 72 -21.28 -23.88 -9.06
N ILE A 73 -21.96 -22.75 -8.90
CA ILE A 73 -23.18 -22.63 -8.10
C ILE A 73 -24.36 -22.43 -9.05
N GLY A 74 -25.08 -23.52 -9.33
CA GLY A 74 -26.14 -23.53 -10.34
C GLY A 74 -25.56 -23.24 -11.74
N ASP A 75 -26.10 -22.24 -12.42
CA ASP A 75 -25.62 -21.80 -13.75
C ASP A 75 -24.50 -20.74 -13.66
N GLN A 76 -24.04 -20.38 -12.46
CA GLN A 76 -22.97 -19.38 -12.27
C GLN A 76 -21.64 -20.05 -11.96
N GLU A 77 -20.61 -19.68 -12.73
CA GLU A 77 -19.22 -20.03 -12.47
C GLU A 77 -18.56 -18.93 -11.63
N ILE A 78 -18.15 -19.29 -10.42
CA ILE A 78 -17.34 -18.46 -9.55
C ILE A 78 -15.88 -18.80 -9.85
N PRO A 79 -15.07 -17.85 -10.38
CA PRO A 79 -13.69 -18.13 -10.73
C PRO A 79 -12.84 -18.36 -9.47
N ALA A 80 -11.75 -19.11 -9.62
CA ALA A 80 -10.76 -19.25 -8.55
C ALA A 80 -10.14 -17.89 -8.18
N PHE A 81 -9.89 -17.70 -6.88
CA PHE A 81 -9.25 -16.52 -6.33
C PHE A 81 -8.08 -16.93 -5.44
N ASP A 82 -6.91 -16.38 -5.75
CA ASP A 82 -5.73 -16.50 -4.90
C ASP A 82 -5.70 -15.29 -3.94
N PHE A 83 -6.41 -15.44 -2.82
CA PHE A 83 -6.49 -14.41 -1.79
C PHE A 83 -5.13 -14.05 -1.18
N PRO A 84 -4.24 -15.01 -0.87
CA PRO A 84 -2.87 -14.71 -0.44
C PRO A 84 -2.11 -13.83 -1.45
N ALA A 85 -2.18 -14.14 -2.75
CA ALA A 85 -1.51 -13.32 -3.76
C ALA A 85 -2.13 -11.91 -3.89
N ILE A 86 -3.44 -11.79 -3.74
CA ILE A 86 -4.16 -10.50 -3.72
C ILE A 86 -3.72 -9.67 -2.50
N GLU A 87 -3.64 -10.28 -1.32
CA GLU A 87 -3.16 -9.62 -0.10
C GLU A 87 -1.72 -9.15 -0.25
N GLU A 88 -0.82 -9.98 -0.79
CA GLU A 88 0.57 -9.61 -1.05
C GLU A 88 0.69 -8.43 -2.03
N ALA A 89 -0.15 -8.41 -3.08
CA ALA A 89 -0.19 -7.30 -4.02
C ALA A 89 -0.63 -5.99 -3.33
N TYR A 90 -1.56 -6.06 -2.39
CA TYR A 90 -1.93 -4.91 -1.56
C TYR A 90 -0.83 -4.45 -0.63
N LYS A 91 -0.14 -5.37 0.06
CA LYS A 91 1.02 -5.03 0.90
C LYS A 91 2.11 -4.32 0.10
N LYS A 92 2.39 -4.78 -1.13
CA LYS A 92 3.30 -4.10 -2.05
C LYS A 92 2.82 -2.70 -2.43
N ALA A 93 1.54 -2.53 -2.72
CA ALA A 93 0.97 -1.22 -3.01
C ALA A 93 1.11 -0.26 -1.80
N PHE A 94 0.83 -0.73 -0.58
CA PHE A 94 1.01 0.08 0.64
C PHE A 94 2.47 0.47 0.87
N ASN A 95 3.42 -0.44 0.59
CA ASN A 95 4.85 -0.14 0.66
C ASN A 95 5.28 0.94 -0.34
N MET A 96 4.60 1.07 -1.47
CA MET A 96 4.84 2.17 -2.42
C MET A 96 4.13 3.46 -2.00
N ILE A 97 2.93 3.35 -1.43
CA ILE A 97 2.09 4.50 -1.09
C ILE A 97 2.56 5.18 0.20
N PHE A 98 3.07 4.45 1.19
CA PHE A 98 3.55 5.04 2.44
C PHE A 98 5.04 5.37 2.36
N VAL A 99 5.41 6.56 2.83
CA VAL A 99 6.81 7.03 2.82
C VAL A 99 7.75 6.07 3.56
N GLU A 100 7.28 5.51 4.67
CA GLU A 100 8.03 4.57 5.50
C GLU A 100 7.72 3.09 5.16
N GLY A 101 6.84 2.87 4.18
CA GLY A 101 6.21 1.57 3.96
C GLY A 101 5.30 1.12 5.12
N LEU A 102 4.74 -0.09 4.96
CA LEU A 102 4.00 -0.79 5.98
C LEU A 102 4.67 -2.15 6.20
N THR A 103 5.39 -2.28 7.31
CA THR A 103 6.08 -3.53 7.65
C THR A 103 5.07 -4.62 8.05
N ASP A 104 5.45 -5.89 7.92
CA ASP A 104 4.59 -7.01 8.34
C ASP A 104 4.22 -6.93 9.83
N GLU A 105 5.15 -6.47 10.68
CA GLU A 105 4.88 -6.29 12.11
C GLU A 105 3.86 -5.18 12.40
N GLU A 106 3.85 -4.12 11.59
CA GLU A 106 2.86 -3.04 11.70
C GLU A 106 1.52 -3.47 11.14
N TYR A 107 1.56 -4.21 10.02
CA TYR A 107 0.40 -4.82 9.37
C TYR A 107 -0.41 -5.69 10.35
N ASP A 108 0.26 -6.58 11.09
CA ASP A 108 -0.39 -7.48 12.06
C ASP A 108 -1.01 -6.74 13.26
N LYS A 109 -0.61 -5.48 13.48
CA LYS A 109 -1.10 -4.63 14.56
C LYS A 109 -2.16 -3.63 14.11
N VAL A 110 -2.48 -3.58 12.81
CA VAL A 110 -3.52 -2.70 12.27
C VAL A 110 -4.87 -3.09 12.86
N ASP A 111 -5.60 -2.10 13.39
CA ASP A 111 -6.94 -2.33 13.94
C ASP A 111 -8.02 -2.27 12.84
N GLU A 112 -9.27 -2.61 13.18
CA GLU A 112 -10.38 -2.57 12.23
C GLU A 112 -10.58 -1.18 11.57
N GLU A 113 -10.27 -0.10 12.30
CA GLU A 113 -10.36 1.26 11.77
C GLU A 113 -9.23 1.53 10.76
N GLY A 114 -8.02 1.05 11.06
CA GLY A 114 -6.87 1.08 10.19
C GLY A 114 -7.10 0.32 8.88
N ILE A 115 -7.70 -0.87 8.94
CA ILE A 115 -8.04 -1.66 7.75
C ILE A 115 -8.99 -0.88 6.83
N ARG A 116 -10.01 -0.23 7.40
CA ARG A 116 -10.93 0.63 6.62
C ARG A 116 -10.23 1.84 6.01
N LYS A 117 -9.28 2.42 6.74
CA LYS A 117 -8.47 3.53 6.22
C LYS A 117 -7.57 3.05 5.08
N LEU A 118 -6.98 1.86 5.16
CA LEU A 118 -6.18 1.26 4.09
C LEU A 118 -7.00 1.11 2.80
N ASP A 119 -8.23 0.58 2.88
CA ASP A 119 -9.16 0.56 1.74
C ASP A 119 -9.39 1.98 1.19
N GLY A 120 -9.68 2.95 2.05
CA GLY A 120 -9.93 4.33 1.64
C GLY A 120 -8.69 5.06 1.07
N VAL A 121 -7.48 4.64 1.44
CA VAL A 121 -6.25 5.11 0.80
C VAL A 121 -6.21 4.61 -0.63
N LEU A 122 -6.43 3.31 -0.85
CA LEU A 122 -6.40 2.70 -2.19
C LEU A 122 -7.46 3.30 -3.13
N ASP A 123 -8.65 3.63 -2.63
CA ASP A 123 -9.71 4.31 -3.39
C ASP A 123 -9.26 5.67 -3.97
N ARG A 124 -8.25 6.32 -3.38
CA ARG A 124 -7.69 7.57 -3.93
C ARG A 124 -6.71 7.34 -5.09
N PHE A 125 -6.18 6.13 -5.23
CA PHE A 125 -5.18 5.77 -6.25
C PHE A 125 -5.78 4.93 -7.39
N LEU A 126 -6.85 4.18 -7.14
CA LEU A 126 -7.53 3.32 -8.12
C LEU A 126 -8.66 4.06 -8.83
#